data_AF-A0AAQ2XYG2-F1
#
_entry.id   AF-A0AAQ2XYG2-F1
#
_cell.length_a   1.000
_cell.length_b   1.000
_cell.length_c   1.000
_cell.angle_alpha   90.00
_cell.angle_beta   90.00
_cell.angle_gamma   90.00
#
_symmetry.space_group_name_H-M   'P 1'
#
loop_
_entity.id
_entity.type
_entity.pdbx_description
1 polymer ?
#
loop_
_entity_poly.entity_id
_entity_poly.type
_entity_poly.pdbx_seq_one_letter_code
_entity_poly.pdbx_strand_id
1 'polypeptide(L)'
;MSEITLPEYQSIAAELKSASLAVTPAELHGLLVGMLSGGLAINDQTWQPILFDYTNEGMGWPSSALGLAQSVFQVTVNELTGTSMELSLLLPDEAGEEGLFALADGVSDFVNHFISGMGLAGIAIDKASDDAKEALTDLEEIAKLGIDEDDDLGEQALLLEQVIEHVKACVLTIHAEFGARPESNENKPTIH
;
A
#
# COMPACT_ATOMS: atom_id res chain seq x y z
N MET A 1 -12.05 -2.85 -22.26
CA MET A 1 -11.53 -3.60 -21.10
C MET A 1 -12.14 -2.95 -19.90
N SER A 2 -12.76 -3.70 -18.99
CA SER A 2 -13.23 -3.12 -17.73
C SER A 2 -12.00 -2.60 -16.99
N GLU A 3 -12.04 -1.37 -16.49
CA GLU A 3 -11.03 -0.86 -15.56
C GLU A 3 -11.02 -1.78 -14.32
N ILE A 4 -9.84 -2.28 -13.95
CA ILE A 4 -9.68 -3.05 -12.72
C ILE A 4 -9.43 -2.02 -11.63
N THR A 5 -10.38 -1.86 -10.72
CA THR A 5 -10.30 -0.90 -9.60
C THR A 5 -10.15 -1.64 -8.28
N LEU A 6 -9.67 -0.94 -7.25
CA LEU A 6 -9.68 -1.47 -5.89
C LEU A 6 -11.10 -1.91 -5.49
N PRO A 7 -11.24 -3.03 -4.76
CA PRO A 7 -12.54 -3.40 -4.19
C PRO A 7 -12.96 -2.40 -3.09
N GLU A 8 -14.25 -2.39 -2.77
CA GLU A 8 -14.80 -1.52 -1.72
C GLU A 8 -14.21 -1.88 -0.34
N TYR A 9 -13.81 -0.85 0.41
CA TYR A 9 -13.15 -0.98 1.72
C TYR A 9 -13.94 -1.87 2.68
N GLN A 10 -15.24 -1.58 2.86
CA GLN A 10 -16.09 -2.30 3.81
C GLN A 10 -16.31 -3.76 3.43
N SER A 11 -16.38 -4.06 2.13
CA SER A 11 -16.50 -5.42 1.63
C SER A 11 -15.26 -6.26 1.99
N ILE A 12 -14.06 -5.70 1.84
CA ILE A 12 -12.83 -6.38 2.25
C ILE A 12 -12.75 -6.49 3.78
N ALA A 13 -13.04 -5.42 4.52
CA ALA A 13 -12.98 -5.40 5.98
C ALA A 13 -13.88 -6.50 6.59
N ALA A 14 -15.09 -6.66 6.07
CA ALA A 14 -16.02 -7.71 6.50
C ALA A 14 -15.48 -9.12 6.24
N GLU A 15 -14.84 -9.35 5.08
CA GLU A 15 -14.27 -10.65 4.72
C GLU A 15 -13.05 -10.99 5.60
N LEU A 16 -12.13 -10.04 5.80
CA LEU A 16 -10.95 -10.22 6.66
C LEU A 16 -11.37 -10.56 8.09
N LYS A 17 -12.38 -9.85 8.61
CA LYS A 17 -12.97 -10.12 9.93
C LYS A 17 -13.62 -11.50 9.99
N SER A 18 -14.38 -11.89 8.97
CA SER A 18 -15.01 -13.22 8.88
C SER A 18 -13.97 -14.35 8.86
N ALA A 19 -12.85 -14.11 8.18
CA ALA A 19 -11.69 -15.00 8.14
C ALA A 19 -10.88 -15.02 9.45
N SER A 20 -11.25 -14.22 10.45
CA SER A 20 -10.51 -14.05 11.73
C SER A 20 -9.06 -13.59 11.52
N LEU A 21 -8.81 -12.79 10.48
CA LEU A 21 -7.52 -12.18 10.21
C LEU A 21 -7.44 -10.84 10.93
N ALA A 22 -6.37 -10.63 11.69
CA ALA A 22 -6.10 -9.39 12.41
C ALA A 22 -5.37 -8.38 11.50
N VAL A 23 -6.00 -8.03 10.39
CA VAL A 23 -5.48 -7.05 9.43
C VAL A 23 -6.63 -6.24 8.83
N THR A 24 -6.47 -4.93 8.70
CA THR A 24 -7.43 -4.04 8.03
C THR A 24 -7.14 -3.97 6.52
N PRO A 25 -8.09 -3.50 5.70
CA PRO A 25 -7.82 -3.29 4.27
C PRO A 25 -6.69 -2.29 4.01
N ALA A 26 -6.55 -1.26 4.85
CA ALA A 26 -5.47 -0.27 4.74
C ALA A 26 -4.10 -0.89 5.03
N GLU A 27 -4.01 -1.70 6.10
CA GLU A 27 -2.79 -2.43 6.46
C GLU A 27 -2.40 -3.45 5.37
N LEU A 28 -3.36 -4.22 4.86
CA LEU A 28 -3.15 -5.15 3.73
C LEU A 28 -2.61 -4.41 2.51
N HIS A 29 -3.25 -3.31 2.12
CA HIS A 29 -2.82 -2.55 0.96
C HIS A 29 -1.42 -1.93 1.18
N GLY A 30 -1.15 -1.39 2.36
CA GLY A 30 0.17 -0.90 2.76
C GLY A 30 1.25 -1.96 2.59
N LEU A 31 1.04 -3.17 3.12
CA LEU A 31 1.98 -4.28 2.98
C LEU A 31 2.27 -4.62 1.52
N LEU A 32 1.23 -4.74 0.69
CA LEU A 32 1.38 -5.11 -0.72
C LEU A 32 2.13 -4.02 -1.50
N VAL A 33 1.76 -2.74 -1.31
CA VAL A 33 2.44 -1.60 -1.93
C VAL A 33 3.90 -1.54 -1.46
N GLY A 34 4.15 -1.72 -0.17
CA GLY A 34 5.49 -1.71 0.43
C GLY A 34 6.38 -2.80 -0.14
N MET A 35 5.86 -4.03 -0.25
CA MET A 35 6.59 -5.14 -0.85
C MET A 35 6.92 -4.88 -2.33
N LEU A 36 5.94 -4.39 -3.10
CA LEU A 36 6.11 -4.06 -4.53
C LEU A 36 7.14 -2.93 -4.72
N SER A 37 7.05 -1.88 -3.94
CA SER A 37 8.00 -0.76 -3.93
C SER A 37 9.36 -1.16 -3.36
N GLY A 38 9.45 -2.22 -2.57
CA GLY A 38 10.70 -2.83 -2.14
C GLY A 38 11.33 -3.78 -3.17
N GLY A 39 10.72 -3.95 -4.35
CA GLY A 39 11.26 -4.74 -5.45
C GLY A 39 10.80 -6.20 -5.48
N LEU A 40 9.75 -6.55 -4.73
CA LEU A 40 9.16 -7.89 -4.81
C LEU A 40 8.67 -8.18 -6.25
N ALA A 41 8.84 -9.43 -6.70
CA ALA A 41 8.47 -9.84 -8.03
C ALA A 41 6.95 -9.68 -8.28
N ILE A 42 6.59 -9.11 -9.43
CA ILE A 42 5.18 -8.87 -9.83
C ILE A 42 4.54 -10.06 -10.56
N ASN A 43 5.36 -11.02 -11.03
CA ASN A 43 4.93 -12.10 -11.93
C ASN A 43 4.80 -13.46 -11.24
N ASP A 44 4.96 -13.51 -9.92
CA ASP A 44 4.79 -14.73 -9.14
C ASP A 44 3.93 -14.49 -7.88
N GLN A 45 3.81 -15.52 -7.05
CA GLN A 45 2.97 -15.51 -5.85
C GLN A 45 3.81 -15.43 -4.57
N THR A 46 5.04 -14.90 -4.65
CA THR A 46 5.94 -14.78 -3.47
C THR A 46 5.41 -13.83 -2.41
N TRP A 47 4.52 -12.90 -2.77
CA TRP A 47 3.84 -12.02 -1.81
C TRP A 47 2.94 -12.78 -0.83
N GLN A 48 2.34 -13.91 -1.23
CA GLN A 48 1.42 -14.67 -0.40
C GLN A 48 2.08 -15.25 0.86
N PRO A 49 3.16 -16.06 0.78
CA PRO A 49 3.79 -16.59 1.98
C PRO A 49 4.32 -15.48 2.90
N ILE A 50 4.85 -14.37 2.35
CA ILE A 50 5.31 -13.23 3.16
C ILE A 50 4.13 -12.60 3.91
N LEU A 51 2.99 -12.39 3.23
CA LEU A 51 1.77 -11.89 3.85
C LEU A 51 1.29 -12.84 4.96
N PHE A 52 1.29 -14.15 4.73
CA PHE A 52 0.85 -15.13 5.72
C PHE A 52 1.75 -15.16 6.94
N ASP A 53 3.07 -15.11 6.75
CA ASP A 53 4.05 -15.07 7.83
C ASP A 53 3.83 -13.81 8.69
N TYR A 54 3.59 -12.66 8.06
CA TYR A 54 3.41 -11.39 8.76
C TYR A 54 2.05 -11.28 9.48
N THR A 55 0.97 -11.77 8.87
CA THR A 55 -0.41 -11.51 9.35
C THR A 55 -1.08 -12.69 10.04
N ASN A 56 -0.56 -13.91 9.89
CA ASN A 56 -1.26 -15.12 10.29
C ASN A 56 -0.31 -16.27 10.70
N GLU A 57 0.87 -15.95 11.24
CA GLU A 57 1.86 -16.93 11.74
C GLU A 57 2.24 -18.00 10.69
N GLY A 58 2.24 -17.63 9.42
CA GLY A 58 2.55 -18.51 8.28
C GLY A 58 1.41 -19.43 7.84
N MET A 59 0.25 -19.36 8.51
CA MET A 59 -0.94 -20.09 8.10
C MET A 59 -1.57 -19.40 6.88
N GLY A 60 -1.85 -20.18 5.84
CA GLY A 60 -2.51 -19.66 4.64
C GLY A 60 -3.89 -19.07 4.92
N TRP A 61 -4.23 -17.99 4.23
CA TRP A 61 -5.55 -17.36 4.34
C TRP A 61 -6.67 -18.21 3.71
N PRO A 62 -7.91 -18.09 4.18
CA PRO A 62 -9.07 -18.66 3.49
C PRO A 62 -9.17 -18.16 2.04
N SER A 63 -9.64 -19.02 1.12
CA SER A 63 -9.62 -18.74 -0.32
C SER A 63 -10.40 -17.49 -0.74
N SER A 64 -11.48 -17.14 -0.02
CA SER A 64 -12.27 -15.93 -0.26
C SER A 64 -11.48 -14.66 0.07
N ALA A 65 -10.92 -14.57 1.27
CA ALA A 65 -10.05 -13.47 1.69
C ALA A 65 -8.81 -13.34 0.79
N LEU A 66 -8.18 -14.47 0.45
CA LEU A 66 -7.04 -14.49 -0.47
C LEU A 66 -7.41 -14.00 -1.87
N GLY A 67 -8.61 -14.31 -2.36
CA GLY A 67 -9.11 -13.82 -3.65
C GLY A 67 -9.26 -12.30 -3.69
N LEU A 68 -9.70 -11.68 -2.59
CA LEU A 68 -9.75 -10.22 -2.46
C LEU A 68 -8.34 -9.62 -2.39
N ALA A 69 -7.44 -10.18 -1.58
CA ALA A 69 -6.05 -9.75 -1.52
C ALA A 69 -5.35 -9.83 -2.89
N GLN A 70 -5.62 -10.88 -3.66
CA GLN A 70 -5.10 -11.03 -5.02
C GLN A 70 -5.64 -9.95 -5.97
N SER A 71 -6.89 -9.52 -5.79
CA SER A 71 -7.50 -8.46 -6.58
C SER A 71 -6.88 -7.10 -6.25
N VAL A 72 -6.66 -6.81 -4.96
CA VAL A 72 -5.92 -5.62 -4.51
C VAL A 72 -4.51 -5.62 -5.10
N PHE A 73 -3.76 -6.72 -4.96
CA PHE A 73 -2.42 -6.86 -5.52
C PHE A 73 -2.38 -6.58 -7.03
N GLN A 74 -3.32 -7.14 -7.80
CA GLN A 74 -3.35 -6.95 -9.25
C GLN A 74 -3.61 -5.49 -9.66
N VAL A 75 -4.50 -4.80 -8.94
CA VAL A 75 -4.74 -3.36 -9.15
C VAL A 75 -3.47 -2.58 -8.85
N THR A 76 -2.87 -2.81 -7.68
CA THR A 76 -1.65 -2.12 -7.26
C THR A 76 -0.49 -2.32 -8.25
N VAL A 77 -0.30 -3.55 -8.75
CA VAL A 77 0.70 -3.81 -9.80
C VAL A 77 0.40 -3.01 -11.06
N ASN A 78 -0.86 -2.96 -11.50
CA ASN A 78 -1.23 -2.23 -12.71
C ASN A 78 -1.02 -0.72 -12.55
N GLU A 79 -1.37 -0.14 -11.40
CA GLU A 79 -1.21 1.29 -11.11
C GLU A 79 0.27 1.69 -11.04
N LEU A 80 1.07 0.95 -10.27
CA LEU A 80 2.49 1.29 -10.04
C LEU A 80 3.39 1.04 -11.26
N THR A 81 3.06 0.03 -12.08
CA THR A 81 3.87 -0.32 -13.27
C THR A 81 3.30 0.22 -14.59
N GLY A 82 2.11 0.84 -14.53
CA GLY A 82 1.46 1.46 -15.67
C GLY A 82 2.20 2.70 -16.17
N THR A 83 1.92 3.13 -17.41
CA THR A 83 2.60 4.27 -18.06
C THR A 83 2.51 5.57 -17.26
N SER A 84 1.37 5.81 -16.59
CA SER A 84 1.14 7.03 -15.81
C SER A 84 1.67 6.94 -14.38
N MET A 85 2.04 5.74 -13.92
CA MET A 85 2.52 5.44 -12.57
C MET A 85 1.71 6.18 -11.47
N GLU A 86 0.59 5.57 -11.09
CA GLU A 86 -0.37 6.15 -10.15
C GLU A 86 -0.52 5.26 -8.90
N LEU A 87 -1.22 5.78 -7.89
CA LEU A 87 -1.53 5.03 -6.68
C LEU A 87 -2.88 5.48 -6.10
N SER A 88 -3.82 4.55 -6.07
CA SER A 88 -5.03 4.66 -5.27
C SER A 88 -4.76 4.14 -3.86
N LEU A 89 -5.40 4.70 -2.82
CA LEU A 89 -5.28 4.18 -1.45
C LEU A 89 -6.59 3.53 -1.02
N LEU A 90 -6.49 2.30 -0.49
CA LEU A 90 -7.61 1.57 0.10
C LEU A 90 -7.84 2.02 1.54
N LEU A 91 -8.57 3.12 1.72
CA LEU A 91 -8.83 3.77 3.01
C LEU A 91 -10.32 3.75 3.37
N PRO A 92 -10.68 3.91 4.66
CA PRO A 92 -12.06 4.15 5.07
C PRO A 92 -12.65 5.38 4.39
N ASP A 93 -13.94 5.33 4.06
CA ASP A 93 -14.67 6.40 3.36
C ASP A 93 -15.96 6.82 4.08
N GLU A 94 -16.04 6.53 5.38
CA GLU A 94 -17.17 6.88 6.23
C GLU A 94 -17.31 8.41 6.41
N ALA A 95 -18.53 8.90 6.57
CA ALA A 95 -18.81 10.33 6.71
C ALA A 95 -18.92 10.76 8.18
N GLY A 96 -18.62 12.04 8.45
CA GLY A 96 -18.71 12.63 9.78
C GLY A 96 -17.40 12.54 10.57
N GLU A 97 -17.46 12.90 11.85
CA GLU A 97 -16.28 12.99 12.72
C GLU A 97 -15.61 11.62 12.92
N GLU A 98 -16.40 10.58 13.19
CA GLU A 98 -15.90 9.20 13.30
C GLU A 98 -15.21 8.75 12.00
N GLY A 99 -15.74 9.17 10.85
CA GLY A 99 -15.14 8.90 9.54
C GLY A 99 -13.80 9.61 9.32
N LEU A 100 -13.65 10.84 9.81
CA LEU A 100 -12.38 11.56 9.80
C LEU A 100 -11.33 10.85 10.66
N PHE A 101 -11.70 10.40 11.86
CA PHE A 101 -10.79 9.67 12.74
C PHE A 101 -10.37 8.33 12.11
N ALA A 102 -11.33 7.57 11.59
CA ALA A 102 -11.06 6.32 10.90
C ALA A 102 -10.17 6.52 9.65
N LEU A 103 -10.38 7.59 8.90
CA LEU A 103 -9.54 7.92 7.75
C LEU A 103 -8.10 8.23 8.17
N ALA A 104 -7.90 9.03 9.22
CA ALA A 104 -6.57 9.34 9.73
C ALA A 104 -5.84 8.09 10.24
N ASP A 105 -6.53 7.25 11.00
CA ASP A 105 -6.01 5.95 11.45
C ASP A 105 -5.66 5.06 10.25
N GLY A 106 -6.54 5.00 9.24
CA GLY A 106 -6.30 4.24 8.02
C GLY A 106 -5.07 4.72 7.23
N VAL A 107 -4.81 6.03 7.20
CA VAL A 107 -3.60 6.59 6.59
C VAL A 107 -2.36 6.16 7.38
N SER A 108 -2.37 6.33 8.71
CA SER A 108 -1.28 5.88 9.58
C SER A 108 -1.02 4.37 9.44
N ASP A 109 -2.07 3.55 9.43
CA ASP A 109 -2.00 2.10 9.26
C ASP A 109 -1.40 1.71 7.91
N PHE A 110 -1.87 2.34 6.82
CA PHE A 110 -1.32 2.13 5.48
C PHE A 110 0.17 2.44 5.45
N VAL A 111 0.59 3.58 6.00
CA VAL A 111 1.99 4.02 5.97
C VAL A 111 2.88 3.11 6.82
N ASN A 112 2.46 2.74 8.03
CA ASN A 112 3.19 1.79 8.88
C ASN A 112 3.41 0.44 8.18
N HIS A 113 2.38 -0.04 7.48
CA HIS A 113 2.44 -1.32 6.76
C HIS A 113 3.18 -1.23 5.43
N PHE A 114 3.17 -0.07 4.77
CA PHE A 114 4.06 0.22 3.64
C PHE A 114 5.54 0.10 4.04
N ILE A 115 5.93 0.76 5.14
CA ILE A 115 7.30 0.70 5.66
C ILE A 115 7.66 -0.76 6.04
N SER A 116 6.74 -1.47 6.68
CA SER A 116 6.93 -2.89 7.02
C SER A 116 7.10 -3.76 5.78
N GLY A 117 6.27 -3.57 4.75
CA GLY A 117 6.34 -4.27 3.47
C GLY A 117 7.67 -4.06 2.74
N MET A 118 8.20 -2.83 2.75
CA MET A 118 9.53 -2.53 2.22
C MET A 118 10.63 -3.32 2.94
N GLY A 119 10.56 -3.37 4.28
CA GLY A 119 11.49 -4.14 5.10
C GLY A 119 11.42 -5.64 4.81
N LEU A 120 10.21 -6.19 4.63
CA LEU A 120 9.98 -7.60 4.28
C LEU A 120 10.50 -7.97 2.89
N ALA A 121 10.47 -7.04 1.93
CA ALA A 121 11.07 -7.21 0.62
C ALA A 121 12.61 -7.13 0.64
N GLY A 122 13.22 -6.79 1.78
CA GLY A 122 14.67 -6.76 1.96
C GLY A 122 15.35 -5.54 1.36
N ILE A 123 14.65 -4.40 1.30
CA ILE A 123 15.21 -3.16 0.74
C ILE A 123 16.49 -2.72 1.48
N ALA A 124 17.50 -2.30 0.72
CA ALA A 124 18.74 -1.77 1.26
C ALA A 124 18.67 -0.23 1.34
N ILE A 125 17.92 0.28 2.33
CA ILE A 125 17.65 1.73 2.47
C ILE A 125 18.91 2.57 2.70
N ASP A 126 19.98 1.97 3.23
CA ASP A 126 21.27 2.61 3.41
C ASP A 126 21.86 3.14 2.10
N LYS A 127 21.55 2.46 1.00
CA LYS A 127 22.00 2.78 -0.37
C LYS A 127 21.01 3.64 -1.16
N ALA A 128 19.89 4.00 -0.56
CA ALA A 128 18.89 4.84 -1.22
C ALA A 128 19.41 6.24 -1.53
N SER A 129 18.83 6.86 -2.56
CA SER A 129 18.99 8.28 -2.85
C SER A 129 18.56 9.16 -1.67
N ASP A 130 19.02 10.41 -1.66
CA ASP A 130 18.60 11.38 -0.64
C ASP A 130 17.09 11.63 -0.73
N ASP A 131 16.53 11.72 -1.95
CA ASP A 131 15.10 11.90 -2.20
C ASP A 131 14.26 10.74 -1.61
N ALA A 132 14.68 9.48 -1.80
CA ALA A 132 13.97 8.34 -1.23
C ALA A 132 14.11 8.25 0.30
N LYS A 133 15.23 8.73 0.87
CA LYS A 133 15.41 8.82 2.32
C LYS A 133 14.55 9.91 2.94
N GLU A 134 14.44 11.06 2.27
CA GLU A 134 13.52 12.14 2.66
C GLU A 134 12.07 11.66 2.60
N ALA A 135 11.67 11.05 1.48
CA ALA A 135 10.34 10.47 1.33
C ALA A 135 10.02 9.44 2.43
N LEU A 136 10.97 8.57 2.79
CA LEU A 136 10.78 7.63 3.89
C LEU A 136 10.67 8.34 5.25
N THR A 137 11.48 9.38 5.48
CA THR A 137 11.43 10.16 6.74
C THR A 137 10.07 10.82 6.91
N ASP A 138 9.54 11.43 5.86
CA ASP A 138 8.20 12.02 5.86
C ASP A 138 7.12 10.98 6.17
N LEU A 139 7.22 9.79 5.57
CA LEU A 139 6.32 8.68 5.85
C LEU A 139 6.44 8.20 7.31
N GLU A 140 7.64 8.14 7.89
CA GLU A 140 7.83 7.80 9.30
C GLU A 140 7.20 8.84 10.26
N GLU A 141 7.12 10.11 9.85
CA GLU A 141 6.40 11.15 10.59
C GLU A 141 4.88 10.98 10.45
N ILE A 142 4.38 10.77 9.22
CA ILE A 142 2.96 10.55 8.94
C ILE A 142 2.43 9.26 9.56
N ALA A 143 3.27 8.24 9.74
CA ALA A 143 2.92 7.00 10.45
C ALA A 143 2.48 7.24 11.91
N LYS A 144 2.76 8.44 12.46
CA LYS A 144 2.38 8.87 13.81
C LYS A 144 1.26 9.91 13.81
N LEU A 145 0.62 10.14 12.66
CA LEU A 145 -0.46 11.09 12.49
C LEU A 145 -1.65 10.71 13.38
N GLY A 146 -2.31 11.72 13.93
CA GLY A 146 -3.57 11.62 14.65
C GLY A 146 -4.35 12.92 14.53
N ILE A 147 -5.66 12.84 14.72
CA ILE A 147 -6.57 13.98 14.73
C ILE A 147 -6.76 14.42 16.19
N ASP A 148 -6.70 15.73 16.43
CA ASP A 148 -7.02 16.30 17.74
C ASP A 148 -8.52 16.63 17.79
N GLU A 149 -9.27 15.90 18.62
CA GLU A 149 -10.72 16.05 18.76
C GLU A 149 -11.14 17.41 19.34
N ASP A 150 -10.21 18.11 20.02
CA ASP A 150 -10.47 19.41 20.64
C ASP A 150 -10.23 20.60 19.67
N ASP A 151 -9.64 20.36 18.49
CA ASP A 151 -9.32 21.37 17.47
C ASP A 151 -10.37 21.46 16.34
N ASP A 152 -10.16 22.33 15.34
CA ASP A 152 -11.06 22.48 14.20
C ASP A 152 -11.00 21.26 13.27
N LEU A 153 -11.96 20.35 13.42
CA LEU A 153 -12.06 19.13 12.61
C LEU A 153 -12.23 19.40 11.10
N GLY A 154 -12.83 20.54 10.72
CA GLY A 154 -12.99 20.92 9.32
C GLY A 154 -11.67 21.32 8.68
N GLU A 155 -10.84 22.06 9.40
CA GLU A 155 -9.46 22.38 8.98
C GLU A 155 -8.60 21.12 8.91
N GLN A 156 -8.67 20.26 9.93
CA GLN A 156 -7.91 19.01 9.96
C GLN A 156 -8.31 18.04 8.83
N ALA A 157 -9.59 17.97 8.46
CA ALA A 157 -10.04 17.18 7.32
C ALA A 157 -9.40 17.66 5.99
N LEU A 158 -9.34 18.96 5.76
CA LEU A 158 -8.70 19.54 4.58
C LEU A 158 -7.18 19.30 4.55
N LEU A 159 -6.53 19.36 5.72
CA LEU A 159 -5.10 19.04 5.84
C LEU A 159 -4.84 17.54 5.59
N LEU A 160 -5.70 16.67 6.08
CA LEU A 160 -5.58 15.22 5.87
C LEU A 160 -5.64 14.83 4.39
N GLU A 161 -6.48 15.50 3.58
CA GLU A 161 -6.48 15.32 2.13
C GLU A 161 -5.12 15.64 1.50
N GLN A 162 -4.44 16.68 1.97
CA GLN A 162 -3.09 17.05 1.50
C GLN A 162 -2.05 16.03 1.95
N VAL A 163 -2.16 15.53 3.19
CA VAL A 163 -1.30 14.45 3.70
C VAL A 163 -1.44 13.19 2.86
N ILE A 164 -2.65 12.81 2.46
CA ILE A 164 -2.91 11.65 1.60
C ILE A 164 -2.20 11.78 0.25
N GLU A 165 -2.25 12.96 -0.38
CA GLU A 165 -1.54 13.20 -1.63
C GLU A 165 -0.01 13.20 -1.45
N HIS A 166 0.49 13.70 -0.32
CA HIS A 166 1.91 13.62 0.02
C HIS A 166 2.38 12.17 0.22
N VAL A 167 1.58 11.35 0.92
CA VAL A 167 1.84 9.91 1.07
C VAL A 167 2.00 9.24 -0.30
N LYS A 168 1.09 9.51 -1.24
CA LYS A 168 1.19 8.96 -2.60
C LYS A 168 2.48 9.40 -3.29
N ALA A 169 2.83 10.68 -3.22
CA ALA A 169 4.05 11.20 -3.81
C ALA A 169 5.32 10.53 -3.23
N CYS A 170 5.40 10.36 -1.91
CA CYS A 170 6.51 9.67 -1.26
C CYS A 170 6.61 8.20 -1.67
N VAL A 171 5.48 7.48 -1.68
CA VAL A 171 5.43 6.08 -2.10
C VAL A 171 5.88 5.92 -3.56
N LEU A 172 5.40 6.78 -4.47
CA LEU A 172 5.79 6.72 -5.88
C LEU A 172 7.27 7.08 -6.08
N THR A 173 7.81 8.01 -5.29
CA THR A 173 9.24 8.34 -5.28
C THR A 173 10.08 7.13 -4.91
N ILE A 174 9.71 6.42 -3.84
CA ILE A 174 10.39 5.19 -3.40
C ILE A 174 10.23 4.08 -4.44
N HIS A 175 9.02 3.89 -4.99
CA HIS A 175 8.77 2.88 -6.01
C HIS A 175 9.59 3.12 -7.28
N ALA A 176 9.78 4.36 -7.71
CA ALA A 176 10.53 4.67 -8.91
C ALA A 176 12.00 4.20 -8.83
N GLU A 177 12.55 4.21 -7.62
CA GLU A 177 13.93 3.80 -7.33
C GLU A 177 14.07 2.28 -7.16
N PHE A 178 13.18 1.66 -6.39
CA PHE A 178 13.34 0.26 -5.94
C PHE A 178 12.32 -0.72 -6.53
N GLY A 179 11.19 -0.21 -7.00
CA GLY A 179 10.05 -0.99 -7.44
C GLY A 179 10.37 -1.87 -8.64
N ALA A 180 9.75 -3.04 -8.65
CA ALA A 180 9.87 -3.98 -9.76
C ALA A 180 9.24 -3.37 -11.03
N ARG A 181 10.02 -3.32 -12.12
CA ARG A 181 9.54 -2.86 -13.42
C ARG A 181 9.08 -4.06 -14.25
N PRO A 182 8.07 -3.90 -15.14
CA PRO A 182 7.75 -4.93 -16.12
C PRO A 182 9.01 -5.28 -16.91
N GLU A 183 9.27 -6.57 -17.14
CA GLU A 183 10.39 -6.97 -17.99
C GLU A 183 10.23 -6.32 -19.36
N SER A 184 11.10 -5.39 -19.70
CA SER A 184 11.21 -4.89 -21.06
C SER A 184 11.71 -6.04 -21.93
N ASN A 185 10.88 -6.50 -22.87
CA ASN A 185 11.23 -7.46 -23.92
C ASN A 185 12.28 -6.89 -24.92
N GLU A 186 13.27 -6.10 -24.48
CA GLU A 186 14.27 -5.45 -25.32
C GLU A 186 15.56 -6.28 -25.54
N ASN A 187 15.61 -7.52 -25.03
CA ASN A 187 16.74 -8.43 -25.30
C ASN A 187 16.38 -9.59 -26.25
N LYS A 188 15.76 -9.29 -27.39
CA LYS A 188 15.97 -10.12 -28.58
C LYS A 188 17.02 -9.45 -29.45
N PRO A 189 18.25 -9.98 -29.57
CA PRO A 189 19.20 -9.45 -30.52
C PRO A 189 18.59 -9.59 -31.92
N THR A 190 18.35 -8.47 -32.58
CA THR A 190 18.05 -8.44 -34.02
C THR A 190 19.30 -8.95 -34.73
N ILE A 191 19.27 -10.24 -35.09
CA ILE A 191 20.26 -10.82 -35.99
C ILE A 191 20.06 -10.15 -37.35
N HIS A 192 20.99 -9.28 -37.73
CA HIS A 192 21.19 -8.80 -39.10
C HIS A 192 22.42 -9.49 -39.71
#